data_AF-A0A519PPW8-F1
#
_entry.id   AF-A0A519PPW8-F1
#
_cell.length_a   1.000
_cell.length_b   1.000
_cell.length_c   1.000
_cell.angle_alpha   90.00
_cell.angle_beta   90.00
_cell.angle_gamma   90.00
#
_symmetry.space_group_name_H-M   'P 1'
#
loop_
_entity.id
_entity.type
_entity.pdbx_description
1 polymer ?
#
loop_
_entity_poly.entity_id
_entity_poly.type
_entity_poly.pdbx_seq_one_letter_code
_entity_poly.pdbx_strand_id
1 'polypeptide(L)'
;FLAVNSALGGALAGGLNSTAVGPAASASADNSVALGASSTADRGALIGYAALGLDAAQTSSGEVSIGLAGAERQLTNVAAGSALTDAVNVGQLLGVSDDLQALADIAVAYDDPTAASLTLAGIGGTVISNVAAGDLSAGSTQAVNGDQLFATNTQVGINTTAITNLGADLGALSDTAVMYDDLLAGRVTLAGVDGTVIGNVAAGALTATSTEAVNGSQLFATNTQVGVNTTAITNLTTNLGALSDTAVMYDDLLAGRVTLAGVDGTVIGNVAAGALSSTSTEAINGAQLFATNTQVGLNTDAIADIAAVSALAVVYDDPTFDTLTLAGAAGTTISNVAAGELSAASTEAINGAQLFATNTQVAENTADIVTNTTAINTITNNLNNGAVGVVQYSNAADPTTPNGGVATNDVTLVGALAGPVGLHNVAAGLIASGSSDAVNGGQAFAFGQSAAAGFGGGTAFNPLTNTLDVAITYQGVQYASIQAFLDALSGAPTGGGEVGVDGQIDAGAPARRRTRQGVQEGLDAGVLDALISDGDIQGVGQRVERGAAAE
;
A
#
# COMPACT_ATOMS: atom_id res chain seq x y z
N PHE A 1 189.71 -77.55 -51.98
CA PHE A 1 189.34 -78.97 -51.82
C PHE A 1 187.85 -79.10 -52.09
N LEU A 2 187.45 -79.84 -53.13
CA LEU A 2 186.06 -80.17 -53.38
C LEU A 2 185.94 -81.70 -53.27
N ALA A 3 185.16 -82.18 -52.30
CA ALA A 3 184.90 -83.61 -52.13
C ALA A 3 183.63 -83.97 -52.91
N VAL A 4 183.74 -84.91 -53.85
CA VAL A 4 182.61 -85.40 -54.66
C VAL A 4 182.54 -86.90 -54.53
N ASN A 5 181.38 -87.42 -54.15
CA ASN A 5 181.06 -88.85 -54.11
C ASN A 5 179.86 -89.09 -55.03
N SER A 6 180.08 -89.75 -56.17
CA SER A 6 179.03 -90.01 -57.16
C SER A 6 179.46 -91.07 -58.18
N ALA A 7 178.46 -91.68 -58.84
CA ALA A 7 178.61 -92.54 -60.01
C ALA A 7 178.12 -91.87 -61.31
N LEU A 8 177.75 -90.58 -61.26
CA LEU A 8 177.34 -89.80 -62.44
C LEU A 8 178.56 -89.27 -63.21
N GLY A 9 178.33 -88.74 -64.41
CA GLY A 9 179.38 -88.21 -65.28
C GLY A 9 180.11 -86.98 -64.73
N GLY A 10 181.11 -86.50 -65.48
CA GLY A 10 181.82 -85.26 -65.16
C GLY A 10 180.91 -84.02 -65.21
N ALA A 11 181.39 -82.92 -64.60
CA ALA A 11 180.78 -81.62 -64.76
C ALA A 11 181.09 -81.04 -66.15
N LEU A 12 180.14 -80.33 -66.75
CA LEU A 12 180.27 -79.67 -68.05
C LEU A 12 180.06 -78.16 -67.91
N ALA A 13 181.16 -77.40 -67.90
CA ALA A 13 181.13 -75.96 -68.14
C ALA A 13 181.22 -75.75 -69.66
N GLY A 14 180.06 -75.60 -70.31
CA GLY A 14 179.92 -75.52 -71.77
C GLY A 14 179.80 -74.10 -72.31
N GLY A 15 179.20 -73.18 -71.54
CA GLY A 15 179.08 -71.77 -71.90
C GLY A 15 180.37 -70.97 -71.65
N LEU A 16 180.53 -69.85 -72.33
CA LEU A 16 181.63 -68.91 -72.10
C LEU A 16 181.54 -68.32 -70.68
N ASN A 17 182.65 -68.29 -69.95
CA ASN A 17 182.72 -67.91 -68.53
C ASN A 17 181.80 -68.73 -67.58
N SER A 18 181.28 -69.89 -68.02
CA SER A 18 180.42 -70.73 -67.20
C SER A 18 181.19 -71.48 -66.11
N THR A 19 180.47 -72.00 -65.11
CA THR A 19 181.06 -72.78 -64.00
C THR A 19 180.14 -73.92 -63.60
N ALA A 20 180.61 -75.17 -63.72
CA ALA A 20 179.87 -76.37 -63.34
C ALA A 20 180.55 -77.06 -62.14
N VAL A 21 179.85 -77.15 -61.01
CA VAL A 21 180.37 -77.64 -59.72
C VAL A 21 179.44 -78.73 -59.20
N GLY A 22 179.58 -79.92 -59.77
CA GLY A 22 178.84 -81.11 -59.35
C GLY A 22 178.94 -82.25 -60.38
N PRO A 23 178.77 -83.50 -59.96
CA PRO A 23 178.77 -84.63 -60.87
C PRO A 23 177.52 -84.55 -61.76
N ALA A 24 177.71 -84.65 -63.08
CA ALA A 24 176.73 -84.33 -64.13
C ALA A 24 176.11 -82.91 -64.07
N ALA A 25 176.72 -81.95 -63.36
CA ALA A 25 176.30 -80.54 -63.45
C ALA A 25 176.62 -79.98 -64.85
N SER A 26 175.69 -79.23 -65.45
CA SER A 26 175.83 -78.67 -66.79
C SER A 26 175.55 -77.17 -66.80
N ALA A 27 176.59 -76.35 -66.90
CA ALA A 27 176.48 -74.91 -67.13
C ALA A 27 176.64 -74.66 -68.63
N SER A 28 175.53 -74.74 -69.36
CA SER A 28 175.52 -74.70 -70.83
C SER A 28 175.39 -73.29 -71.39
N ALA A 29 174.80 -72.36 -70.62
CA ALA A 29 174.70 -70.96 -70.98
C ALA A 29 175.89 -70.13 -70.48
N ASP A 30 176.19 -69.05 -71.19
CA ASP A 30 177.25 -68.10 -70.86
C ASP A 30 177.03 -67.44 -69.48
N ASN A 31 178.14 -67.06 -68.84
CA ASN A 31 178.22 -66.42 -67.52
C ASN A 31 177.48 -67.15 -66.37
N SER A 32 177.07 -68.41 -66.57
CA SER A 32 176.16 -69.10 -65.65
C SER A 32 176.84 -70.18 -64.80
N VAL A 33 176.28 -70.44 -63.62
CA VAL A 33 176.80 -71.36 -62.62
C VAL A 33 175.81 -72.50 -62.40
N ALA A 34 176.23 -73.74 -62.63
CA ALA A 34 175.48 -74.94 -62.26
C ALA A 34 176.12 -75.57 -61.01
N LEU A 35 175.41 -75.55 -59.88
CA LEU A 35 175.93 -75.96 -58.57
C LEU A 35 175.14 -77.16 -58.00
N GLY A 36 175.84 -78.24 -57.66
CA GLY A 36 175.25 -79.50 -57.20
C GLY A 36 175.11 -80.56 -58.30
N ALA A 37 174.83 -81.81 -57.89
CA ALA A 37 174.74 -82.94 -58.82
C ALA A 37 173.57 -82.77 -59.80
N SER A 38 173.78 -83.09 -61.08
CA SER A 38 172.78 -82.94 -62.15
C SER A 38 172.13 -81.56 -62.27
N SER A 39 172.71 -80.50 -61.70
CA SER A 39 172.18 -79.15 -61.83
C SER A 39 172.41 -78.62 -63.24
N THR A 40 171.42 -77.95 -63.84
CA THR A 40 171.51 -77.38 -65.18
C THR A 40 171.31 -75.87 -65.12
N ALA A 41 172.28 -75.12 -65.64
CA ALA A 41 172.18 -73.69 -65.87
C ALA A 41 172.21 -73.43 -67.39
N ASP A 42 171.04 -73.19 -67.96
CA ASP A 42 170.78 -73.02 -69.39
C ASP A 42 170.04 -71.71 -69.71
N ARG A 43 169.61 -70.94 -68.69
CA ARG A 43 168.90 -69.66 -68.87
C ARG A 43 169.81 -68.52 -69.36
N GLY A 44 171.05 -68.48 -68.88
CA GLY A 44 172.00 -67.41 -69.21
C GLY A 44 171.69 -66.05 -68.56
N ALA A 45 172.30 -65.01 -69.12
CA ALA A 45 172.00 -63.62 -68.83
C ALA A 45 170.67 -63.20 -69.48
N LEU A 46 169.77 -62.56 -68.72
CA LEU A 46 168.51 -62.04 -69.24
C LEU A 46 168.54 -60.51 -69.26
N ILE A 47 168.05 -59.91 -70.35
CA ILE A 47 167.96 -58.44 -70.50
C ILE A 47 166.49 -58.04 -70.64
N GLY A 48 166.05 -57.09 -69.81
CA GLY A 48 164.72 -56.48 -69.89
C GLY A 48 163.53 -57.41 -69.57
N TYR A 49 163.71 -58.38 -68.68
CA TYR A 49 162.63 -59.31 -68.32
C TYR A 49 161.67 -58.72 -67.29
N ALA A 50 160.36 -59.02 -67.40
CA ALA A 50 159.39 -58.65 -66.38
C ALA A 50 159.51 -59.56 -65.15
N ALA A 51 159.51 -58.99 -63.95
CA ALA A 51 159.56 -59.72 -62.69
C ALA A 51 158.22 -59.59 -61.95
N LEU A 52 157.81 -60.66 -61.24
CA LEU A 52 156.58 -60.63 -60.45
C LEU A 52 156.71 -59.62 -59.30
N GLY A 53 155.72 -58.74 -59.16
CA GLY A 53 155.70 -57.71 -58.11
C GLY A 53 156.59 -56.49 -58.37
N LEU A 54 157.17 -56.33 -59.57
CA LEU A 54 157.99 -55.17 -59.94
C LEU A 54 157.58 -54.61 -61.31
N ASP A 55 157.15 -53.35 -61.35
CA ASP A 55 156.75 -52.66 -62.59
C ASP A 55 157.94 -52.41 -63.55
N ALA A 56 159.15 -52.30 -63.01
CA ALA A 56 160.36 -52.05 -63.76
C ALA A 56 160.97 -53.36 -64.31
N ALA A 57 161.29 -53.37 -65.60
CA ALA A 57 161.98 -54.50 -66.25
C ALA A 57 163.39 -54.72 -65.66
N GLN A 58 163.71 -55.97 -65.37
CA GLN A 58 164.93 -56.41 -64.71
C GLN A 58 165.97 -56.93 -65.70
N THR A 59 167.23 -57.08 -65.26
CA THR A 59 168.34 -57.60 -66.07
C THR A 59 169.30 -58.39 -65.17
N SER A 60 169.73 -59.58 -65.61
CA SER A 60 170.68 -60.44 -64.91
C SER A 60 171.93 -60.70 -65.76
N SER A 61 173.10 -60.75 -65.13
CA SER A 61 174.38 -61.00 -65.80
C SER A 61 174.68 -62.49 -66.08
N GLY A 62 173.79 -63.39 -65.65
CA GLY A 62 173.90 -64.85 -65.70
C GLY A 62 172.88 -65.51 -64.76
N GLU A 63 172.88 -66.85 -64.69
CA GLU A 63 172.07 -67.64 -63.75
C GLU A 63 172.96 -68.39 -62.74
N VAL A 64 172.48 -68.58 -61.50
CA VAL A 64 173.04 -69.57 -60.55
C VAL A 64 171.99 -70.64 -60.30
N SER A 65 172.08 -71.75 -61.03
CA SER A 65 171.16 -72.88 -60.91
C SER A 65 171.67 -73.91 -59.91
N ILE A 66 170.85 -74.20 -58.90
CA ILE A 66 171.15 -75.18 -57.84
C ILE A 66 170.44 -76.53 -58.05
N GLY A 67 169.82 -76.75 -59.22
CA GLY A 67 169.07 -77.97 -59.55
C GLY A 67 168.79 -78.12 -61.04
N LEU A 68 167.86 -79.00 -61.38
CA LEU A 68 167.26 -79.13 -62.70
C LEU A 68 165.76 -78.83 -62.56
N ALA A 69 165.07 -78.41 -63.62
CA ALA A 69 163.62 -78.24 -63.58
C ALA A 69 162.91 -79.57 -63.23
N GLY A 70 162.03 -79.55 -62.22
CA GLY A 70 161.43 -80.75 -61.61
C GLY A 70 162.35 -81.52 -60.64
N ALA A 71 163.55 -81.01 -60.37
CA ALA A 71 164.52 -81.50 -59.39
C ALA A 71 165.24 -80.30 -58.70
N GLU A 72 164.44 -79.29 -58.35
CA GLU A 72 164.86 -78.09 -57.62
C GLU A 72 165.39 -78.44 -56.22
N ARG A 73 166.19 -77.55 -55.64
CA ARG A 73 166.73 -77.71 -54.28
C ARG A 73 166.30 -76.56 -53.39
N GLN A 74 165.98 -76.88 -52.13
CA GLN A 74 165.79 -75.87 -51.10
C GLN A 74 167.12 -75.18 -50.80
N LEU A 75 167.18 -73.86 -50.95
CA LEU A 75 168.29 -73.05 -50.47
C LEU A 75 168.04 -72.71 -48.98
N THR A 76 168.71 -73.40 -48.09
CA THR A 76 168.52 -73.26 -46.63
C THR A 76 169.58 -72.34 -46.01
N ASN A 77 169.27 -71.80 -44.81
CA ASN A 77 170.11 -70.84 -44.09
C ASN A 77 170.33 -69.49 -44.82
N VAL A 78 169.40 -69.11 -45.70
CA VAL A 78 169.35 -67.77 -46.31
C VAL A 78 168.97 -66.75 -45.23
N ALA A 79 169.91 -65.86 -44.89
CA ALA A 79 169.64 -64.70 -44.03
C ALA A 79 168.60 -63.79 -44.70
N ALA A 80 167.87 -62.99 -43.91
CA ALA A 80 166.88 -62.07 -44.45
C ALA A 80 167.56 -61.05 -45.38
N GLY A 81 166.98 -60.84 -46.56
CA GLY A 81 167.49 -59.90 -47.55
C GLY A 81 167.49 -58.46 -47.05
N SER A 82 168.59 -57.76 -47.27
CA SER A 82 168.89 -56.41 -46.79
C SER A 82 168.92 -55.37 -47.91
N ALA A 83 169.24 -55.81 -49.13
CA ALA A 83 169.17 -55.04 -50.37
C ALA A 83 168.10 -55.61 -51.32
N LEU A 84 167.65 -54.80 -52.29
CA LEU A 84 166.59 -55.17 -53.25
C LEU A 84 166.94 -56.37 -54.16
N THR A 85 168.21 -56.77 -54.21
CA THR A 85 168.71 -57.90 -55.00
C THR A 85 169.08 -59.13 -54.15
N ASP A 86 168.89 -59.07 -52.83
CA ASP A 86 169.12 -60.21 -51.95
C ASP A 86 167.96 -61.23 -52.08
N ALA A 87 168.23 -62.50 -51.81
CA ALA A 87 167.19 -63.53 -51.82
C ALA A 87 166.24 -63.36 -50.61
N VAL A 88 164.96 -63.13 -50.87
CA VAL A 88 163.90 -63.09 -49.84
C VAL A 88 163.76 -64.48 -49.20
N ASN A 89 163.79 -64.54 -47.87
CA ASN A 89 163.55 -65.79 -47.14
C ASN A 89 162.10 -65.92 -46.65
N VAL A 90 161.72 -67.12 -46.23
CA VAL A 90 160.33 -67.42 -45.82
C VAL A 90 159.84 -66.55 -44.65
N GLY A 91 160.74 -66.11 -43.75
CA GLY A 91 160.38 -65.23 -42.64
C GLY A 91 159.94 -63.83 -43.08
N GLN A 92 160.57 -63.29 -44.14
CA GLN A 92 160.16 -62.00 -44.71
C GLN A 92 158.82 -62.10 -45.44
N LEU A 93 158.55 -63.21 -46.12
CA LEU A 93 157.25 -63.46 -46.76
C LEU A 93 156.12 -63.66 -45.72
N LEU A 94 156.41 -64.35 -44.61
CA LEU A 94 155.46 -64.51 -43.50
C LEU A 94 155.10 -63.17 -42.86
N GLY A 95 156.07 -62.28 -42.60
CA GLY A 95 155.77 -60.95 -42.05
C GLY A 95 154.79 -60.13 -42.91
N VAL A 96 154.92 -60.18 -44.24
CA VAL A 96 153.97 -59.55 -45.16
C VAL A 96 152.58 -60.22 -45.10
N SER A 97 152.52 -61.53 -44.87
CA SER A 97 151.25 -62.26 -44.67
C SER A 97 150.59 -61.91 -43.33
N ASP A 98 151.37 -61.71 -42.28
CA ASP A 98 150.89 -61.36 -40.95
C ASP A 98 150.34 -59.92 -40.93
N ASP A 99 151.02 -58.97 -41.59
CA ASP A 99 150.53 -57.59 -41.78
C ASP A 99 149.19 -57.54 -42.55
N LEU A 100 149.02 -58.40 -43.56
CA LEU A 100 147.77 -58.52 -44.32
C LEU A 100 146.63 -59.11 -43.49
N GLN A 101 146.91 -60.08 -42.61
CA GLN A 101 145.90 -60.63 -41.70
C GLN A 101 145.51 -59.60 -40.62
N ALA A 102 146.49 -58.88 -40.05
CA ALA A 102 146.23 -57.83 -39.07
C ALA A 102 145.35 -56.69 -39.61
N LEU A 103 145.46 -56.38 -40.92
CA LEU A 103 144.56 -55.46 -41.61
C LEU A 103 143.15 -56.06 -41.80
N ALA A 104 143.03 -57.34 -42.13
CA ALA A 104 141.74 -58.02 -42.29
C ALA A 104 140.95 -58.09 -40.96
N ASP A 105 141.63 -58.33 -39.84
CA ASP A 105 141.04 -58.47 -38.50
C ASP A 105 140.37 -57.17 -37.99
N ILE A 106 140.73 -56.01 -38.54
CA ILE A 106 140.18 -54.68 -38.19
C ILE A 106 139.30 -54.07 -39.29
N ALA A 107 139.16 -54.73 -40.43
CA ALA A 107 138.43 -54.21 -41.58
C ALA A 107 136.91 -54.35 -41.41
N VAL A 108 136.17 -53.35 -41.89
CA VAL A 108 134.72 -53.46 -42.09
C VAL A 108 134.50 -54.10 -43.46
N ALA A 109 134.12 -55.38 -43.47
CA ALA A 109 133.97 -56.21 -44.67
C ALA A 109 132.55 -56.80 -44.77
N TYR A 110 132.06 -57.00 -45.99
CA TYR A 110 130.78 -57.67 -46.25
C TYR A 110 130.81 -59.13 -45.79
N ASP A 111 129.64 -59.64 -45.40
CA ASP A 111 129.51 -61.02 -44.86
C ASP A 111 129.84 -62.08 -45.91
N ASP A 112 129.56 -61.80 -47.20
CA ASP A 112 129.93 -62.63 -48.34
C ASP A 112 130.15 -61.79 -49.62
N PRO A 113 130.72 -62.37 -50.71
CA PRO A 113 131.04 -61.65 -51.95
C PRO A 113 129.87 -61.04 -52.74
N THR A 114 128.62 -61.30 -52.36
CA THR A 114 127.43 -60.64 -52.95
C THR A 114 127.22 -59.21 -52.45
N ALA A 115 127.91 -58.82 -51.35
CA ALA A 115 127.75 -57.53 -50.69
C ALA A 115 126.31 -57.21 -50.21
N ALA A 116 125.48 -58.24 -50.02
CA ALA A 116 124.08 -58.08 -49.61
C ALA A 116 123.89 -57.70 -48.13
N SER A 117 124.86 -58.03 -47.26
CA SER A 117 124.82 -57.71 -45.83
C SER A 117 126.19 -57.38 -45.24
N LEU A 118 126.15 -56.70 -44.10
CA LEU A 118 127.30 -56.27 -43.31
C LEU A 118 126.97 -56.46 -41.82
N THR A 119 127.52 -57.50 -41.22
CA THR A 119 127.32 -57.83 -39.80
C THR A 119 128.42 -57.19 -38.97
N LEU A 120 128.12 -56.04 -38.36
CA LEU A 120 129.03 -55.39 -37.44
C LEU A 120 129.18 -56.19 -36.14
N ALA A 121 130.43 -56.41 -35.73
CA ALA A 121 130.75 -57.15 -34.52
C ALA A 121 130.42 -56.39 -33.21
N GLY A 122 130.69 -57.03 -32.07
CA GLY A 122 130.55 -56.45 -30.73
C GLY A 122 129.32 -56.93 -29.96
N ILE A 123 129.49 -57.23 -28.66
CA ILE A 123 128.39 -57.61 -27.78
C ILE A 123 127.55 -56.36 -27.49
N GLY A 124 126.31 -56.33 -27.99
CA GLY A 124 125.45 -55.13 -28.01
C GLY A 124 125.51 -54.33 -29.32
N GLY A 125 126.29 -54.78 -30.31
CA GLY A 125 126.47 -54.12 -31.60
C GLY A 125 127.52 -53.02 -31.59
N THR A 126 127.78 -52.47 -32.78
CA THR A 126 128.73 -51.36 -33.01
C THR A 126 127.99 -50.08 -33.38
N VAL A 127 128.41 -48.94 -32.80
CA VAL A 127 127.88 -47.61 -33.13
C VAL A 127 128.55 -47.08 -34.40
N ILE A 128 127.77 -46.84 -35.45
CA ILE A 128 128.22 -46.03 -36.60
C ILE A 128 128.00 -44.55 -36.23
N SER A 129 129.09 -43.78 -36.15
CA SER A 129 129.06 -42.33 -35.91
C SER A 129 129.32 -41.55 -37.21
N ASN A 130 129.13 -40.22 -37.16
CA ASN A 130 129.29 -39.32 -38.32
C ASN A 130 128.39 -39.68 -39.54
N VAL A 131 127.24 -40.31 -39.30
CA VAL A 131 126.21 -40.56 -40.32
C VAL A 131 125.52 -39.23 -40.66
N ALA A 132 125.72 -38.75 -41.89
CA ALA A 132 125.01 -37.59 -42.41
C ALA A 132 123.50 -37.83 -42.43
N ALA A 133 122.69 -36.77 -42.38
CA ALA A 133 121.24 -36.89 -42.46
C ALA A 133 120.83 -37.47 -43.82
N GLY A 134 120.27 -38.69 -43.83
CA GLY A 134 119.85 -39.38 -45.05
C GLY A 134 118.60 -38.75 -45.66
N ASP A 135 118.43 -38.84 -46.97
CA ASP A 135 117.22 -38.34 -47.63
C ASP A 135 115.95 -39.06 -47.12
N LEU A 136 114.94 -38.29 -46.71
CA LEU A 136 113.68 -38.77 -46.14
C LEU A 136 112.57 -38.86 -47.20
N SER A 137 112.91 -39.43 -48.35
CA SER A 137 112.00 -39.63 -49.49
C SER A 137 111.47 -41.06 -49.59
N ALA A 138 110.33 -41.24 -50.26
CA ALA A 138 109.72 -42.54 -50.45
C ALA A 138 110.59 -43.43 -51.35
N GLY A 139 111.10 -44.53 -50.80
CA GLY A 139 112.04 -45.44 -51.48
C GLY A 139 113.52 -45.13 -51.23
N SER A 140 113.85 -44.14 -50.40
CA SER A 140 115.22 -43.92 -49.93
C SER A 140 115.75 -45.13 -49.17
N THR A 141 116.97 -45.56 -49.50
CA THR A 141 117.73 -46.62 -48.81
C THR A 141 118.90 -46.06 -48.00
N GLN A 142 118.88 -44.75 -47.71
CA GLN A 142 119.93 -44.11 -46.91
C GLN A 142 119.71 -44.37 -45.42
N ALA A 143 120.81 -44.46 -44.66
CA ALA A 143 120.72 -44.56 -43.20
C ALA A 143 120.20 -43.22 -42.62
N VAL A 144 119.24 -43.30 -41.71
CA VAL A 144 118.79 -42.15 -40.92
C VAL A 144 119.67 -42.00 -39.68
N ASN A 145 119.96 -40.76 -39.29
CA ASN A 145 120.74 -40.47 -38.09
C ASN A 145 119.85 -40.12 -36.87
N GLY A 146 120.49 -39.96 -35.70
CA GLY A 146 119.79 -39.70 -34.44
C GLY A 146 118.93 -38.44 -34.44
N ASP A 147 119.38 -37.37 -35.08
CA ASP A 147 118.68 -36.07 -35.12
C ASP A 147 117.36 -36.17 -35.90
N GLN A 148 117.34 -36.94 -37.00
CA GLN A 148 116.15 -37.15 -37.83
C GLN A 148 115.06 -37.95 -37.09
N LEU A 149 115.46 -39.01 -36.39
CA LEU A 149 114.55 -39.78 -35.55
C LEU A 149 114.09 -38.97 -34.32
N PHE A 150 114.97 -38.16 -33.74
CA PHE A 150 114.63 -37.26 -32.63
C PHE A 150 113.63 -36.17 -33.03
N ALA A 151 113.78 -35.57 -34.22
CA ALA A 151 112.82 -34.61 -34.76
C ALA A 151 111.44 -35.25 -34.96
N THR A 152 111.39 -36.48 -35.50
CA THR A 152 110.15 -37.26 -35.64
C THR A 152 109.50 -37.54 -34.29
N ASN A 153 110.29 -38.03 -33.31
CA ASN A 153 109.81 -38.31 -31.96
C ASN A 153 109.34 -37.05 -31.22
N THR A 154 109.96 -35.89 -31.48
CA THR A 154 109.52 -34.59 -30.95
C THR A 154 108.12 -34.24 -31.46
N GLN A 155 107.87 -34.39 -32.76
CA GLN A 155 106.53 -34.16 -33.33
C GLN A 155 105.49 -35.17 -32.80
N VAL A 156 105.87 -36.44 -32.61
CA VAL A 156 104.99 -37.44 -31.97
C VAL A 156 104.65 -37.06 -30.53
N GLY A 157 105.61 -36.52 -29.77
CA GLY A 157 105.39 -35.97 -28.43
C GLY A 157 104.41 -34.79 -28.42
N ILE A 158 104.58 -33.83 -29.34
CA ILE A 158 103.66 -32.70 -29.53
C ILE A 158 102.24 -33.20 -29.86
N ASN A 159 102.11 -34.14 -30.79
CA ASN A 159 100.81 -34.74 -31.16
C ASN A 159 100.16 -35.44 -29.96
N THR A 160 100.93 -36.15 -29.15
CA THR A 160 100.45 -36.82 -27.93
C THR A 160 99.88 -35.82 -26.93
N THR A 161 100.60 -34.72 -26.66
CA THR A 161 100.11 -33.64 -25.79
C THR A 161 98.85 -32.98 -26.35
N ALA A 162 98.78 -32.73 -27.67
CA ALA A 162 97.60 -32.16 -28.31
C ALA A 162 96.35 -33.05 -28.17
N ILE A 163 96.52 -34.37 -28.30
CA ILE A 163 95.44 -35.36 -28.10
C ILE A 163 94.98 -35.38 -26.63
N THR A 164 95.90 -35.32 -25.67
CA THR A 164 95.55 -35.23 -24.24
C THR A 164 94.77 -33.96 -23.92
N ASN A 165 95.18 -32.81 -24.48
CA ASN A 165 94.48 -31.55 -24.29
C ASN A 165 93.07 -31.59 -24.89
N LEU A 166 92.92 -32.09 -26.12
CA LEU A 166 91.59 -32.30 -26.76
C LEU A 166 90.68 -33.21 -25.93
N GLY A 167 91.22 -34.23 -25.27
CA GLY A 167 90.47 -35.08 -24.34
C GLY A 167 90.01 -34.33 -23.07
N ALA A 168 90.86 -33.45 -22.52
CA ALA A 168 90.52 -32.62 -21.38
C ALA A 168 89.49 -31.53 -21.73
N ASP A 169 89.64 -30.87 -22.89
CA ASP A 169 88.69 -29.87 -23.41
C ASP A 169 87.31 -30.49 -23.65
N LEU A 170 87.27 -31.70 -24.22
CA LEU A 170 86.02 -32.46 -24.43
C LEU A 170 85.38 -32.88 -23.10
N GLY A 171 86.17 -33.25 -22.09
CA GLY A 171 85.68 -33.53 -20.74
C GLY A 171 85.07 -32.29 -20.07
N ALA A 172 85.80 -31.17 -20.09
CA ALA A 172 85.32 -29.90 -19.52
C ALA A 172 84.06 -29.37 -20.22
N LEU A 173 83.95 -29.57 -21.55
CA LEU A 173 82.71 -29.30 -22.28
C LEU A 173 81.59 -30.28 -21.88
N SER A 174 81.91 -31.56 -21.64
CA SER A 174 80.93 -32.56 -21.22
C SER A 174 80.33 -32.28 -19.83
N ASP A 175 81.12 -31.72 -18.92
CA ASP A 175 80.69 -31.36 -17.57
C ASP A 175 79.86 -30.04 -17.52
N THR A 176 79.87 -29.25 -18.60
CA THR A 176 79.29 -27.88 -18.61
C THR A 176 78.22 -27.65 -19.70
N ALA A 177 78.14 -28.51 -20.71
CA ALA A 177 77.13 -28.39 -21.77
C ALA A 177 75.74 -28.85 -21.32
N VAL A 178 74.70 -28.16 -21.80
CA VAL A 178 73.33 -28.69 -21.75
C VAL A 178 73.19 -29.78 -22.81
N MET A 179 72.88 -31.00 -22.39
CA MET A 179 72.74 -32.17 -23.26
C MET A 179 71.32 -32.76 -23.20
N TYR A 180 71.00 -33.59 -24.20
CA TYR A 180 69.87 -34.51 -24.12
C TYR A 180 70.21 -35.68 -23.20
N ASP A 181 69.20 -36.22 -22.51
CA ASP A 181 69.33 -37.38 -21.62
C ASP A 181 69.76 -38.67 -22.37
N ASP A 182 69.42 -38.76 -23.67
CA ASP A 182 69.70 -39.91 -24.53
C ASP A 182 69.80 -39.49 -26.02
N LEU A 183 70.15 -40.46 -26.87
CA LEU A 183 70.29 -40.27 -28.32
C LEU A 183 68.94 -40.08 -29.06
N LEU A 184 67.80 -40.23 -28.39
CA LEU A 184 66.48 -39.97 -28.98
C LEU A 184 66.07 -38.50 -28.83
N ALA A 185 66.84 -37.70 -28.07
CA ALA A 185 66.66 -36.26 -27.89
C ALA A 185 65.28 -35.83 -27.33
N GLY A 186 64.55 -36.76 -26.70
CA GLY A 186 63.18 -36.53 -26.22
C GLY A 186 63.09 -35.77 -24.88
N ARG A 187 64.21 -35.59 -24.17
CA ARG A 187 64.27 -34.88 -22.88
C ARG A 187 65.64 -34.24 -22.65
N VAL A 188 65.63 -33.14 -21.91
CA VAL A 188 66.80 -32.46 -21.33
C VAL A 188 66.54 -32.28 -19.84
N THR A 189 67.34 -32.93 -19.00
CA THR A 189 67.30 -32.81 -17.54
C THR A 189 68.41 -31.87 -17.06
N LEU A 190 68.02 -30.76 -16.42
CA LEU A 190 68.97 -29.75 -15.93
C LEU A 190 69.41 -30.08 -14.49
N ALA A 191 70.72 -30.08 -14.24
CA ALA A 191 71.34 -30.72 -13.07
C ALA A 191 71.33 -29.90 -11.75
N GLY A 192 70.60 -28.79 -11.67
CA GLY A 192 70.53 -27.98 -10.44
C GLY A 192 69.56 -28.55 -9.40
N VAL A 193 69.95 -28.53 -8.12
CA VAL A 193 69.17 -29.13 -7.01
C VAL A 193 67.81 -28.47 -6.79
N ASP A 194 67.72 -27.15 -6.99
CA ASP A 194 66.48 -26.36 -6.98
C ASP A 194 65.94 -26.12 -8.41
N GLY A 195 66.37 -26.95 -9.38
CA GLY A 195 66.21 -26.71 -10.80
C GLY A 195 67.27 -25.78 -11.39
N THR A 196 67.06 -25.29 -12.61
CA THR A 196 67.98 -24.38 -13.31
C THR A 196 67.20 -23.36 -14.13
N VAL A 197 67.52 -22.08 -13.96
CA VAL A 197 66.84 -20.99 -14.66
C VAL A 197 67.36 -20.86 -16.09
N ILE A 198 66.50 -21.11 -17.08
CA ILE A 198 66.78 -20.78 -18.48
C ILE A 198 66.53 -19.28 -18.67
N GLY A 199 67.61 -18.49 -18.74
CA GLY A 199 67.56 -17.06 -19.00
C GLY A 199 67.32 -16.73 -20.48
N ASN A 200 66.97 -15.47 -20.76
CA ASN A 200 66.82 -14.92 -22.13
C ASN A 200 65.85 -15.68 -23.05
N VAL A 201 64.85 -16.37 -22.49
CA VAL A 201 63.78 -17.02 -23.27
C VAL A 201 62.88 -15.94 -23.89
N ALA A 202 62.84 -15.88 -25.22
CA ALA A 202 61.93 -15.01 -25.96
C ALA A 202 60.46 -15.35 -25.66
N ALA A 203 59.54 -14.42 -25.91
CA ALA A 203 58.12 -14.68 -25.67
C ALA A 203 57.56 -15.62 -26.75
N GLY A 204 57.35 -16.89 -26.41
CA GLY A 204 56.92 -17.93 -27.36
C GLY A 204 55.48 -17.74 -27.84
N ALA A 205 55.15 -18.27 -29.02
CA ALA A 205 53.82 -18.16 -29.62
C ALA A 205 52.72 -18.78 -28.73
N LEU A 206 51.75 -17.97 -28.32
CA LEU A 206 50.60 -18.42 -27.51
C LEU A 206 49.48 -18.98 -28.41
N THR A 207 49.66 -20.21 -28.90
CA THR A 207 48.68 -20.91 -29.77
C THR A 207 48.43 -22.34 -29.28
N ALA A 208 47.30 -22.92 -29.68
CA ALA A 208 46.84 -24.24 -29.23
C ALA A 208 47.74 -25.42 -29.65
N THR A 209 48.71 -25.20 -30.55
CA THR A 209 49.67 -26.20 -31.05
C THR A 209 51.12 -25.77 -30.86
N SER A 210 51.38 -24.78 -30.01
CA SER A 210 52.73 -24.28 -29.76
C SER A 210 53.56 -25.26 -28.94
N THR A 211 54.80 -25.47 -29.35
CA THR A 211 55.84 -26.19 -28.58
C THR A 211 56.94 -25.25 -28.10
N GLU A 212 56.72 -23.94 -28.15
CA GLU A 212 57.67 -22.92 -27.72
C GLU A 212 57.59 -22.71 -26.19
N ALA A 213 58.72 -22.41 -25.56
CA ALA A 213 58.75 -22.10 -24.14
C ALA A 213 58.08 -20.75 -23.86
N VAL A 214 57.14 -20.72 -22.90
CA VAL A 214 56.58 -19.46 -22.38
C VAL A 214 57.53 -18.85 -21.34
N ASN A 215 57.68 -17.53 -21.37
CA ASN A 215 58.55 -16.82 -20.43
C ASN A 215 57.77 -16.09 -19.31
N GLY A 216 58.52 -15.55 -18.35
CA GLY A 216 57.95 -14.90 -17.17
C GLY A 216 57.05 -13.69 -17.46
N SER A 217 57.27 -12.93 -18.54
CA SER A 217 56.41 -11.76 -18.84
C SER A 217 55.05 -12.16 -19.38
N GLN A 218 54.97 -13.28 -20.11
CA GLN A 218 53.72 -13.85 -20.60
C GLN A 218 52.85 -14.36 -19.45
N LEU A 219 53.45 -15.14 -18.54
CA LEU A 219 52.75 -15.63 -17.33
C LEU A 219 52.37 -14.46 -16.39
N PHE A 220 53.20 -13.43 -16.28
CA PHE A 220 52.89 -12.21 -15.53
C PHE A 220 51.69 -11.44 -16.12
N ALA A 221 51.57 -11.36 -17.45
CA ALA A 221 50.41 -10.76 -18.10
C ALA A 221 49.11 -11.53 -17.78
N THR A 222 49.15 -12.87 -17.85
CA THR A 222 48.03 -13.73 -17.41
C THR A 222 47.69 -13.51 -15.94
N ASN A 223 48.68 -13.50 -15.05
CA ASN A 223 48.47 -13.29 -13.61
C ASN A 223 47.90 -11.89 -13.30
N THR A 224 48.27 -10.88 -14.09
CA THR A 224 47.71 -9.52 -14.00
C THR A 224 46.22 -9.53 -14.31
N GLN A 225 45.79 -10.20 -15.39
CA GLN A 225 44.38 -10.34 -15.73
C GLN A 225 43.60 -11.17 -14.70
N VAL A 226 44.22 -12.21 -14.12
CA VAL A 226 43.63 -12.97 -13.00
C VAL A 226 43.42 -12.05 -11.79
N GLY A 227 44.38 -11.18 -11.44
CA GLY A 227 44.22 -10.20 -10.35
C GLY A 227 43.09 -9.18 -10.59
N VAL A 228 42.91 -8.72 -11.84
CA VAL A 228 41.77 -7.88 -12.24
C VAL A 228 40.45 -8.64 -12.06
N ASN A 229 40.38 -9.90 -12.50
CA ASN A 229 39.20 -10.74 -12.35
C ASN A 229 38.86 -11.00 -10.87
N THR A 230 39.85 -11.27 -10.03
CA THR A 230 39.67 -11.43 -8.57
C THR A 230 39.08 -10.16 -7.95
N THR A 231 39.63 -8.99 -8.29
CA THR A 231 39.10 -7.69 -7.82
C THR A 231 37.65 -7.47 -8.26
N ALA A 232 37.33 -7.80 -9.51
CA ALA A 232 35.96 -7.68 -10.03
C ALA A 232 34.98 -8.62 -9.30
N ILE A 233 35.39 -9.86 -8.99
CA ILE A 233 34.60 -10.81 -8.21
C ILE A 233 34.37 -10.29 -6.78
N THR A 234 35.41 -9.79 -6.10
CA THR A 234 35.26 -9.18 -4.77
C THR A 234 34.27 -8.00 -4.80
N ASN A 235 34.39 -7.10 -5.77
CA ASN A 235 33.47 -5.97 -5.92
C ASN A 235 32.01 -6.42 -6.16
N LEU A 236 31.80 -7.47 -6.96
CA LEU A 236 30.47 -8.06 -7.16
C LEU A 236 29.91 -8.66 -5.85
N THR A 237 30.73 -9.36 -5.07
CA THR A 237 30.32 -9.89 -3.75
C THR A 237 29.97 -8.77 -2.78
N THR A 238 30.78 -7.70 -2.70
CA THR A 238 30.51 -6.54 -1.84
C THR A 238 29.23 -5.81 -2.26
N ASN A 239 29.04 -5.57 -3.56
CA ASN A 239 27.83 -4.92 -4.08
C ASN A 239 26.57 -5.76 -3.82
N LEU A 240 26.66 -7.10 -3.97
CA LEU A 240 25.55 -8.00 -3.68
C LEU A 240 25.22 -8.06 -2.18
N GLY A 241 26.23 -8.00 -1.30
CA GLY A 241 26.04 -7.87 0.15
C GLY A 241 25.34 -6.56 0.53
N ALA A 242 25.84 -5.42 0.06
CA ALA A 242 25.24 -4.12 0.33
C ALA A 242 23.82 -3.98 -0.24
N LEU A 243 23.52 -4.66 -1.37
CA LEU A 243 22.15 -4.79 -1.88
C LEU A 243 21.31 -5.71 -0.99
N SER A 244 21.86 -6.80 -0.44
CA SER A 244 21.17 -7.69 0.49
C SER A 244 20.78 -7.01 1.80
N ASP A 245 21.56 -6.03 2.27
CA ASP A 245 21.28 -5.27 3.49
C ASP A 245 20.20 -4.18 3.29
N THR A 246 19.84 -3.84 2.04
CA THR A 246 19.01 -2.66 1.71
C THR A 246 17.84 -2.92 0.76
N ALA A 247 17.83 -4.03 0.03
CA ALA A 247 16.75 -4.38 -0.89
C ALA A 247 15.56 -5.00 -0.16
N VAL A 248 14.35 -4.57 -0.55
CA VAL A 248 13.13 -5.30 -0.23
C VAL A 248 13.08 -6.55 -1.10
N MET A 249 13.14 -7.73 -0.47
CA MET A 249 13.05 -9.03 -1.14
C MET A 249 11.74 -9.74 -0.78
N TYR A 250 11.38 -10.74 -1.59
CA TYR A 250 10.38 -11.74 -1.21
C TYR A 250 10.96 -12.71 -0.19
N ASP A 251 10.10 -13.21 0.71
CA ASP A 251 10.49 -14.18 1.74
C ASP A 251 10.93 -15.54 1.16
N ASP A 252 10.44 -15.88 -0.05
CA ASP A 252 10.73 -17.12 -0.76
C ASP A 252 10.61 -16.95 -2.29
N LEU A 253 10.91 -18.01 -3.04
CA LEU A 253 10.80 -18.04 -4.51
C LEU A 253 9.35 -18.10 -5.02
N LEU A 254 8.34 -18.27 -4.15
CA LEU A 254 6.93 -18.24 -4.52
C LEU A 254 6.38 -16.80 -4.52
N ALA A 255 7.14 -15.83 -4.01
CA ALA A 255 6.82 -14.40 -3.99
C ALA A 255 5.49 -14.04 -3.29
N GLY A 256 4.96 -14.94 -2.46
CA GLY A 256 3.66 -14.78 -1.80
C GLY A 256 3.68 -13.85 -0.59
N ARG A 257 4.85 -13.45 -0.09
CA ARG A 257 5.02 -12.53 1.05
C ARG A 257 6.31 -11.73 0.94
N VAL A 258 6.27 -10.52 1.52
CA VAL A 258 7.40 -9.63 1.76
C VAL A 258 7.37 -9.21 3.23
N THR A 259 8.41 -9.54 3.98
CA THR A 259 8.60 -9.13 5.37
C THR A 259 9.59 -7.96 5.43
N LEU A 260 9.13 -6.79 5.86
CA LEU A 260 9.98 -5.60 6.02
C LEU A 260 10.73 -5.66 7.35
N ALA A 261 12.05 -5.56 7.31
CA ALA A 261 12.94 -5.91 8.43
C ALA A 261 13.06 -4.87 9.57
N GLY A 262 12.28 -3.79 9.54
CA GLY A 262 12.31 -2.77 10.61
C GLY A 262 11.73 -3.30 11.93
N VAL A 263 12.44 -3.08 13.05
CA VAL A 263 12.10 -3.65 14.36
C VAL A 263 10.74 -3.19 14.91
N ASP A 264 10.35 -1.95 14.63
CA ASP A 264 9.03 -1.38 14.95
C ASP A 264 8.07 -1.43 13.75
N GLY A 265 8.36 -2.28 12.75
CA GLY A 265 7.77 -2.25 11.42
C GLY A 265 8.48 -1.28 10.47
N THR A 266 7.88 -1.00 9.32
CA THR A 266 8.45 -0.09 8.31
C THR A 266 7.34 0.68 7.60
N VAL A 267 7.44 2.01 7.57
CA VAL A 267 6.47 2.87 6.87
C VAL A 267 6.73 2.81 5.37
N ILE A 268 5.76 2.28 4.61
CA ILE A 268 5.81 2.29 3.14
C ILE A 268 5.39 3.69 2.66
N GLY A 269 6.39 4.52 2.32
CA GLY A 269 6.18 5.84 1.74
C GLY A 269 5.81 5.79 0.25
N ASN A 270 5.29 6.92 -0.28
CA ASN A 270 4.98 7.12 -1.70
C ASN A 270 4.00 6.08 -2.32
N VAL A 271 3.13 5.49 -1.51
CA VAL A 271 2.06 4.59 -1.99
C VAL A 271 0.97 5.41 -2.70
N ALA A 272 0.81 5.18 -4.01
CA ALA A 272 -0.28 5.75 -4.79
C ALA A 272 -1.66 5.29 -4.26
N ALA A 273 -2.73 6.01 -4.60
CA ALA A 273 -4.07 5.60 -4.18
C ALA A 273 -4.50 4.36 -4.98
N GLY A 274 -4.58 3.20 -4.32
CA GLY A 274 -4.92 1.92 -4.96
C GLY A 274 -6.38 1.85 -5.44
N ALA A 275 -6.65 1.09 -6.50
CA ALA A 275 -7.99 0.92 -7.04
C ALA A 275 -8.96 0.33 -6.00
N LEU A 276 -10.10 1.00 -5.78
CA LEU A 276 -11.15 0.55 -4.85
C LEU A 276 -12.18 -0.32 -5.59
N SER A 277 -12.01 -1.64 -5.52
CA SER A 277 -12.93 -2.62 -6.10
C SER A 277 -12.97 -3.92 -5.29
N SER A 278 -13.99 -4.75 -5.50
CA SER A 278 -14.17 -6.04 -4.80
C SER A 278 -13.13 -7.12 -5.14
N THR A 279 -12.25 -6.87 -6.12
CA THR A 279 -11.18 -7.77 -6.54
C THR A 279 -9.80 -7.11 -6.52
N SER A 280 -9.67 -5.96 -5.85
CA SER A 280 -8.39 -5.23 -5.78
C SER A 280 -7.41 -5.94 -4.85
N THR A 281 -6.16 -6.04 -5.29
CA THR A 281 -5.02 -6.49 -4.48
C THR A 281 -4.00 -5.37 -4.26
N GLU A 282 -4.39 -4.11 -4.53
CA GLU A 282 -3.55 -2.93 -4.38
C GLU A 282 -3.55 -2.43 -2.93
N ALA A 283 -2.42 -1.90 -2.46
CA ALA A 283 -2.35 -1.29 -1.14
C ALA A 283 -3.12 0.03 -1.11
N ILE A 284 -4.05 0.18 -0.15
CA ILE A 284 -4.67 1.48 0.13
C ILE A 284 -3.69 2.41 0.85
N ASN A 285 -3.71 3.70 0.52
CA ASN A 285 -2.91 4.70 1.22
C ASN A 285 -3.72 5.46 2.29
N GLY A 286 -3.02 6.22 3.13
CA GLY A 286 -3.64 6.93 4.25
C GLY A 286 -4.72 7.95 3.85
N ALA A 287 -4.64 8.54 2.64
CA ALA A 287 -5.64 9.50 2.17
C ALA A 287 -6.99 8.82 1.84
N GLN A 288 -6.96 7.57 1.35
CA GLN A 288 -8.17 6.79 1.06
C GLN A 288 -8.89 6.38 2.34
N LEU A 289 -8.15 5.87 3.33
CA LEU A 289 -8.71 5.53 4.64
C LEU A 289 -9.23 6.79 5.37
N PHE A 290 -8.54 7.92 5.25
CA PHE A 290 -8.99 9.19 5.80
C PHE A 290 -10.30 9.68 5.15
N ALA A 291 -10.45 9.54 3.84
CA ALA A 291 -11.71 9.87 3.15
C ALA A 291 -12.88 9.00 3.63
N THR A 292 -12.67 7.68 3.78
CA THR A 292 -13.66 6.77 4.37
C THR A 292 -14.03 7.18 5.80
N ASN A 293 -13.04 7.47 6.65
CA ASN A 293 -13.28 7.91 8.03
C ASN A 293 -14.03 9.24 8.11
N THR A 294 -13.78 10.17 7.17
CA THR A 294 -14.52 11.43 7.06
C THR A 294 -15.99 11.19 6.75
N GLN A 295 -16.31 10.28 5.81
CA GLN A 295 -17.70 9.94 5.51
C GLN A 295 -18.39 9.21 6.67
N VAL A 296 -17.68 8.36 7.42
CA VAL A 296 -18.21 7.70 8.63
C VAL A 296 -18.53 8.74 9.72
N GLY A 297 -17.71 9.78 9.88
CA GLY A 297 -18.02 10.92 10.75
C GLY A 297 -19.32 11.60 10.37
N LEU A 298 -19.43 12.07 9.11
CA LEU A 298 -20.64 12.72 8.59
C LEU A 298 -21.91 11.86 8.73
N ASN A 299 -21.80 10.54 8.53
CA ASN A 299 -22.91 9.62 8.74
C ASN A 299 -23.30 9.50 10.21
N THR A 300 -22.35 9.59 11.13
CA THR A 300 -22.59 9.54 12.58
C THR A 300 -23.32 10.80 13.05
N ASP A 301 -22.89 11.97 12.58
CA ASP A 301 -23.53 13.26 12.88
C ASP A 301 -24.98 13.29 12.35
N ALA A 302 -25.20 12.86 11.09
CA ALA A 302 -26.53 12.81 10.48
C ALA A 302 -27.50 11.85 11.21
N ILE A 303 -27.00 10.76 11.81
CA ILE A 303 -27.80 9.85 12.65
C ILE A 303 -28.20 10.53 13.97
N ALA A 304 -27.30 11.33 14.56
CA ALA A 304 -27.60 12.08 15.78
C ALA A 304 -28.67 13.17 15.54
N ASP A 305 -28.62 13.88 14.41
CA ASP A 305 -29.62 14.88 14.03
C ASP A 305 -31.01 14.24 13.85
N ILE A 306 -31.11 13.08 13.20
CA ILE A 306 -32.38 12.35 13.04
C ILE A 306 -32.95 11.95 14.41
N ALA A 307 -32.10 11.47 15.33
CA ALA A 307 -32.53 11.16 16.69
C ALA A 307 -33.04 12.40 17.43
N ALA A 308 -32.37 13.55 17.31
CA ALA A 308 -32.80 14.82 17.90
C ALA A 308 -34.17 15.30 17.37
N VAL A 309 -34.43 15.17 16.06
CA VAL A 309 -35.73 15.51 15.46
C VAL A 309 -36.84 14.58 15.98
N SER A 310 -36.57 13.27 16.13
CA SER A 310 -37.56 12.30 16.61
C SER A 310 -38.10 12.60 18.03
N ALA A 311 -37.28 13.25 18.88
CA ALA A 311 -37.66 13.62 20.24
C ALA A 311 -38.58 14.85 20.34
N LEU A 312 -38.77 15.59 19.24
CA LEU A 312 -39.62 16.80 19.17
C LEU A 312 -40.75 16.67 18.15
N ALA A 313 -40.76 15.61 17.33
CA ALA A 313 -41.80 15.33 16.37
C ALA A 313 -43.09 14.86 17.04
N VAL A 314 -44.24 15.30 16.51
CA VAL A 314 -45.50 14.60 16.77
C VAL A 314 -45.52 13.36 15.88
N VAL A 315 -45.57 12.18 16.51
CA VAL A 315 -45.57 10.88 15.84
C VAL A 315 -46.88 10.15 16.11
N TYR A 316 -47.24 9.24 15.21
CA TYR A 316 -48.27 8.22 15.49
C TYR A 316 -47.73 7.19 16.47
N ASP A 317 -48.61 6.57 17.25
CA ASP A 317 -48.22 5.64 18.32
C ASP A 317 -47.62 4.34 17.76
N ASP A 318 -48.08 3.92 16.57
CA ASP A 318 -47.52 2.81 15.79
C ASP A 318 -47.74 2.99 14.26
N PRO A 319 -47.16 2.13 13.40
CA PRO A 319 -47.24 2.24 11.93
C PRO A 319 -48.61 1.99 11.27
N THR A 320 -49.68 1.74 12.03
CA THR A 320 -51.07 1.71 11.50
C THR A 320 -51.59 3.10 11.17
N PHE A 321 -51.05 4.13 11.83
CA PHE A 321 -51.53 5.52 11.80
C PHE A 321 -52.93 5.75 12.40
N ASP A 322 -53.48 4.78 13.15
CA ASP A 322 -54.81 4.88 13.76
C ASP A 322 -54.85 5.82 14.99
N THR A 323 -53.78 5.91 15.79
CA THR A 323 -53.73 6.75 17.01
C THR A 323 -52.47 7.60 17.12
N LEU A 324 -52.60 8.71 17.85
CA LEU A 324 -51.59 9.74 18.06
C LEU A 324 -51.72 10.27 19.50
N THR A 325 -50.84 9.84 20.39
CA THR A 325 -50.86 10.19 21.81
C THR A 325 -50.01 11.43 22.08
N LEU A 326 -50.68 12.56 22.31
CA LEU A 326 -50.01 13.83 22.63
C LEU A 326 -49.44 13.81 24.06
N ALA A 327 -48.11 13.70 24.17
CA ALA A 327 -47.37 13.45 25.42
C ALA A 327 -47.37 14.58 26.50
N GLY A 328 -48.20 15.62 26.36
CA GLY A 328 -48.32 16.69 27.35
C GLY A 328 -48.98 16.20 28.64
N ALA A 329 -48.34 16.45 29.79
CA ALA A 329 -48.81 15.93 31.10
C ALA A 329 -50.18 16.47 31.57
N ALA A 330 -50.69 17.53 30.93
CA ALA A 330 -52.05 18.07 31.11
C ALA A 330 -52.84 18.04 29.79
N GLY A 331 -52.47 17.14 28.87
CA GLY A 331 -52.75 17.24 27.44
C GLY A 331 -51.80 18.22 26.73
N THR A 332 -51.84 18.23 25.40
CA THR A 332 -51.15 19.22 24.55
C THR A 332 -52.18 20.06 23.81
N THR A 333 -52.03 21.39 23.83
CA THR A 333 -52.91 22.30 23.08
C THR A 333 -52.59 22.26 21.58
N ILE A 334 -53.55 21.82 20.77
CA ILE A 334 -53.50 22.02 19.31
C ILE A 334 -54.07 23.42 19.02
N SER A 335 -53.23 24.35 18.58
CA SER A 335 -53.62 25.70 18.18
C SER A 335 -53.64 25.85 16.65
N ASN A 336 -54.16 26.96 16.15
CA ASN A 336 -54.34 27.22 14.71
C ASN A 336 -55.19 26.16 13.97
N VAL A 337 -56.07 25.46 14.69
CA VAL A 337 -57.09 24.58 14.10
C VAL A 337 -58.11 25.42 13.34
N ALA A 338 -58.22 25.18 12.03
CA ALA A 338 -59.21 25.83 11.18
C ALA A 338 -60.65 25.52 11.66
N ALA A 339 -61.63 26.27 11.18
CA ALA A 339 -63.02 25.96 11.46
C ALA A 339 -63.45 24.78 10.58
N GLY A 340 -63.55 23.58 11.16
CA GLY A 340 -63.90 22.35 10.42
C GLY A 340 -65.37 22.34 9.96
N GLU A 341 -65.71 21.51 8.98
CA GLU A 341 -67.08 21.43 8.45
C GLU A 341 -68.07 20.90 9.52
N LEU A 342 -69.16 21.65 9.78
CA LEU A 342 -70.28 21.18 10.61
C LEU A 342 -71.27 20.38 9.75
N SER A 343 -70.98 19.10 9.50
CA SER A 343 -71.91 18.18 8.86
C SER A 343 -71.90 16.80 9.53
N ALA A 344 -72.96 16.02 9.29
CA ALA A 344 -73.16 14.71 9.93
C ALA A 344 -72.17 13.60 9.46
N ALA A 345 -71.29 13.91 8.49
CA ALA A 345 -70.24 13.02 8.01
C ALA A 345 -68.82 13.56 8.27
N SER A 346 -68.70 14.72 8.90
CA SER A 346 -67.41 15.37 9.15
C SER A 346 -66.58 14.60 10.18
N THR A 347 -65.32 14.34 9.85
CA THR A 347 -64.29 13.85 10.78
C THR A 347 -63.26 14.93 11.12
N GLU A 348 -63.57 16.20 10.84
CA GLU A 348 -62.67 17.32 11.07
C GLU A 348 -62.70 17.78 12.53
N ALA A 349 -61.54 18.27 13.02
CA ALA A 349 -61.45 18.81 14.37
C ALA A 349 -62.18 20.17 14.46
N ILE A 350 -63.21 20.26 15.30
CA ILE A 350 -63.85 21.54 15.62
C ILE A 350 -62.92 22.41 16.48
N ASN A 351 -62.95 23.72 16.27
CA ASN A 351 -62.19 24.67 17.07
C ASN A 351 -63.07 25.38 18.12
N GLY A 352 -62.41 26.07 19.06
CA GLY A 352 -63.09 26.74 20.18
C GLY A 352 -64.11 27.80 19.77
N ALA A 353 -63.97 28.46 18.62
CA ALA A 353 -64.91 29.47 18.15
C ALA A 353 -66.24 28.84 17.69
N GLN A 354 -66.20 27.64 17.13
CA GLN A 354 -67.39 26.92 16.67
C GLN A 354 -68.24 26.42 17.84
N LEU A 355 -67.58 25.82 18.85
CA LEU A 355 -68.26 25.44 20.09
C LEU A 355 -68.76 26.67 20.87
N PHE A 356 -68.01 27.77 20.87
CA PHE A 356 -68.45 29.03 21.47
C PHE A 356 -69.73 29.58 20.81
N ALA A 357 -69.83 29.58 19.48
CA ALA A 357 -71.03 30.02 18.76
C ALA A 357 -72.27 29.18 19.13
N THR A 358 -72.12 27.85 19.22
CA THR A 358 -73.19 26.96 19.72
C THR A 358 -73.58 27.31 21.16
N ASN A 359 -72.60 27.57 22.04
CA ASN A 359 -72.86 27.96 23.42
C ASN A 359 -73.55 29.33 23.54
N THR A 360 -73.28 30.29 22.63
CA THR A 360 -74.03 31.55 22.55
C THR A 360 -75.51 31.30 22.27
N GLN A 361 -75.83 30.46 21.28
CA GLN A 361 -77.23 30.17 20.96
C GLN A 361 -77.96 29.43 22.10
N VAL A 362 -77.26 28.55 22.83
CA VAL A 362 -77.80 27.89 24.03
C VAL A 362 -78.05 28.88 25.17
N ALA A 363 -77.19 29.89 25.33
CA ALA A 363 -77.41 30.96 26.31
C ALA A 363 -78.61 31.85 25.96
N GLU A 364 -78.78 32.20 24.69
CA GLU A 364 -79.96 32.95 24.19
C GLU A 364 -81.26 32.15 24.45
N ASN A 365 -81.30 30.87 24.06
CA ASN A 365 -82.44 29.98 24.34
C ASN A 365 -82.77 29.90 25.85
N THR A 366 -81.75 29.97 26.71
CA THR A 366 -81.92 29.96 28.17
C THR A 366 -82.54 31.28 28.67
N ALA A 367 -82.16 32.42 28.11
CA ALA A 367 -82.73 33.73 28.43
C ALA A 367 -84.19 33.87 27.96
N ASP A 368 -84.52 33.34 26.78
CA ASP A 368 -85.90 33.32 26.25
C ASP A 368 -86.83 32.47 27.11
N ILE A 369 -86.36 31.35 27.67
CA ILE A 369 -87.13 30.52 28.61
C ILE A 369 -87.46 31.30 29.90
N VAL A 370 -86.51 32.07 30.44
CA VAL A 370 -86.73 32.93 31.60
C VAL A 370 -87.73 34.06 31.29
N THR A 371 -87.62 34.65 30.11
CA THR A 371 -88.55 35.70 29.63
C THR A 371 -89.98 35.19 29.50
N ASN A 372 -90.17 34.03 28.84
CA ASN A 372 -91.47 33.38 28.71
C ASN A 372 -92.07 33.00 30.07
N THR A 373 -91.26 32.47 30.98
CA THR A 373 -91.68 32.14 32.36
C THR A 373 -92.20 33.38 33.10
N THR A 374 -91.50 34.50 32.94
CA THR A 374 -91.88 35.78 33.55
C THR A 374 -93.21 36.29 32.99
N ALA A 375 -93.38 36.29 31.66
CA ALA A 375 -94.61 36.74 31.00
C ALA A 375 -95.85 35.91 31.39
N ILE A 376 -95.70 34.59 31.51
CA ILE A 376 -96.76 33.69 31.98
C ILE A 376 -97.19 34.06 33.41
N ASN A 377 -96.24 34.27 34.32
CA ASN A 377 -96.54 34.67 35.70
C ASN A 377 -97.27 36.03 35.76
N THR A 378 -96.86 37.01 34.94
CA THR A 378 -97.55 38.31 34.86
C THR A 378 -99.00 38.17 34.39
N ILE A 379 -99.27 37.36 33.36
CA ILE A 379 -100.63 37.11 32.86
C ILE A 379 -101.49 36.41 33.93
N THR A 380 -100.95 35.40 34.61
CA THR A 380 -101.63 34.70 35.71
C THR A 380 -102.00 35.64 36.86
N ASN A 381 -101.08 36.52 37.27
CA ASN A 381 -101.34 37.50 38.32
C ASN A 381 -102.39 38.54 37.91
N ASN A 382 -102.33 39.03 36.67
CA ASN A 382 -103.27 40.04 36.17
C ASN A 382 -104.72 39.51 36.06
N LEU A 383 -104.89 38.23 35.72
CA LEU A 383 -106.20 37.56 35.74
C LEU A 383 -106.71 37.35 37.17
N ASN A 384 -105.88 36.83 38.07
CA ASN A 384 -106.27 36.59 39.47
C ASN A 384 -106.66 37.87 40.22
N ASN A 385 -105.98 38.99 39.91
CA ASN A 385 -106.25 40.29 40.54
C ASN A 385 -107.35 41.11 39.82
N GLY A 386 -107.97 40.59 38.76
CA GLY A 386 -109.03 41.29 38.01
C GLY A 386 -108.58 42.52 37.22
N ALA A 387 -107.27 42.75 37.09
CA ALA A 387 -106.67 43.90 36.42
C ALA A 387 -106.65 43.79 34.88
N VAL A 388 -107.03 42.62 34.34
CA VAL A 388 -107.29 42.38 32.92
C VAL A 388 -108.59 41.59 32.79
N GLY A 389 -109.62 42.21 32.22
CA GLY A 389 -110.95 41.62 32.02
C GLY A 389 -111.94 42.58 31.34
N VAL A 390 -113.09 42.05 30.92
CA VAL A 390 -114.16 42.83 30.26
C VAL A 390 -115.09 43.57 31.23
N VAL A 391 -115.12 43.12 32.49
CA VAL A 391 -115.65 43.86 33.64
C VAL A 391 -114.54 43.81 34.68
N GLN A 392 -114.07 44.97 35.12
CA GLN A 392 -113.01 45.10 36.11
C GLN A 392 -113.56 45.83 37.34
N TYR A 393 -113.05 45.47 38.51
CA TYR A 393 -113.41 46.15 39.75
C TYR A 393 -112.67 47.49 39.81
N SER A 394 -113.41 48.58 39.98
CA SER A 394 -112.82 49.83 40.43
C SER A 394 -112.18 49.61 41.81
N ASN A 395 -110.99 50.17 42.01
CA ASN A 395 -110.23 50.01 43.26
C ASN A 395 -111.09 50.50 44.44
N ALA A 396 -111.24 49.68 45.48
CA ALA A 396 -112.03 49.99 46.66
C ALA A 396 -111.59 51.28 47.41
N ALA A 397 -110.41 51.83 47.09
CA ALA A 397 -109.91 53.09 47.62
C ALA A 397 -110.22 54.34 46.77
N ASP A 398 -110.43 54.23 45.45
CA ASP A 398 -110.78 55.35 44.56
C ASP A 398 -111.52 54.81 43.31
N PRO A 399 -112.82 55.10 43.14
CA PRO A 399 -113.62 54.55 42.06
C PRO A 399 -113.61 55.35 40.74
N THR A 400 -112.77 56.38 40.60
CA THR A 400 -112.95 57.41 39.55
C THR A 400 -112.00 57.35 38.34
N THR A 401 -111.01 56.46 38.30
CA THR A 401 -110.03 56.39 37.18
C THR A 401 -109.85 54.96 36.62
N PRO A 402 -110.33 54.66 35.39
CA PRO A 402 -110.19 53.34 34.76
C PRO A 402 -108.74 53.01 34.34
N ASN A 403 -108.27 51.82 34.74
CA ASN A 403 -106.92 51.31 34.56
C ASN A 403 -106.67 50.65 33.19
N GLY A 404 -106.98 51.34 32.08
CA GLY A 404 -106.50 50.98 30.74
C GLY A 404 -107.47 50.28 29.78
N GLY A 405 -108.78 50.28 30.07
CA GLY A 405 -109.83 49.88 29.12
C GLY A 405 -110.47 51.06 28.40
N VAL A 406 -111.10 50.83 27.24
CA VAL A 406 -112.00 51.83 26.62
C VAL A 406 -113.28 51.90 27.45
N ALA A 407 -113.52 53.03 28.10
CA ALA A 407 -114.70 53.24 28.93
C ALA A 407 -115.99 53.18 28.08
N THR A 408 -116.99 52.43 28.58
CA THR A 408 -118.35 52.38 28.03
C THR A 408 -119.32 53.02 29.01
N ASN A 409 -120.32 53.74 28.49
CA ASN A 409 -121.40 54.32 29.28
C ASN A 409 -122.60 53.37 29.42
N ASP A 410 -122.52 52.16 28.86
CA ASP A 410 -123.56 51.13 28.88
C ASP A 410 -123.01 49.82 29.46
N VAL A 411 -123.79 49.19 30.36
CA VAL A 411 -123.56 47.85 30.91
C VAL A 411 -124.86 47.06 30.80
N THR A 412 -125.13 46.52 29.61
CA THR A 412 -126.30 45.68 29.35
C THR A 412 -126.16 44.30 30.03
N LEU A 413 -126.88 44.09 31.12
CA LEU A 413 -126.97 42.80 31.82
C LEU A 413 -127.95 41.85 31.12
N VAL A 414 -127.43 40.97 30.26
CA VAL A 414 -128.22 40.02 29.48
C VAL A 414 -128.61 38.80 30.32
N GLY A 415 -129.91 38.65 30.62
CA GLY A 415 -130.46 37.46 31.26
C GLY A 415 -130.61 36.28 30.30
N ALA A 416 -130.64 35.06 30.86
CA ALA A 416 -130.99 33.87 30.08
C ALA A 416 -132.38 34.04 29.43
N LEU A 417 -132.50 33.66 28.15
CA LEU A 417 -133.68 33.88 27.30
C LEU A 417 -134.07 35.36 27.08
N ALA A 418 -133.10 36.29 27.17
CA ALA A 418 -133.28 37.73 26.91
C ALA A 418 -134.34 38.43 27.79
N GLY A 419 -134.67 37.84 28.95
CA GLY A 419 -135.43 38.50 30.00
C GLY A 419 -134.57 39.50 30.79
N PRO A 420 -135.19 40.51 31.45
CA PRO A 420 -134.48 41.43 32.33
C PRO A 420 -133.90 40.69 33.54
N VAL A 421 -132.68 41.05 33.95
CA VAL A 421 -132.03 40.51 35.15
C VAL A 421 -132.54 41.26 36.39
N GLY A 422 -132.93 40.52 37.42
CA GLY A 422 -133.26 41.10 38.72
C GLY A 422 -132.02 41.58 39.46
N LEU A 423 -131.85 42.90 39.60
CA LEU A 423 -130.84 43.48 40.48
C LEU A 423 -131.34 43.40 41.93
N HIS A 424 -130.83 42.41 42.66
CA HIS A 424 -131.05 42.23 44.08
C HIS A 424 -129.86 42.76 44.90
N ASN A 425 -130.05 42.96 46.20
CA ASN A 425 -129.07 43.58 47.11
C ASN A 425 -128.66 45.02 46.73
N VAL A 426 -129.54 45.75 46.04
CA VAL A 426 -129.37 47.19 45.77
C VAL A 426 -129.68 47.96 47.05
N ALA A 427 -128.65 48.64 47.60
CA ALA A 427 -128.79 49.51 48.76
C ALA A 427 -129.77 50.67 48.49
N ALA A 428 -130.20 51.36 49.54
CA ALA A 428 -131.08 52.52 49.40
C ALA A 428 -130.31 53.73 48.83
N GLY A 429 -130.40 53.97 47.52
CA GLY A 429 -129.70 55.05 46.81
C GLY A 429 -130.18 56.45 47.22
N LEU A 430 -129.30 57.45 47.21
CA LEU A 430 -129.64 58.79 47.69
C LEU A 430 -130.68 59.47 46.78
N ILE A 431 -131.90 59.71 47.29
CA ILE A 431 -132.93 60.48 46.59
C ILE A 431 -132.65 61.97 46.75
N ALA A 432 -131.86 62.53 45.84
CA ALA A 432 -131.54 63.95 45.75
C ALA A 432 -131.42 64.40 44.28
N SER A 433 -131.58 65.70 44.03
CA SER A 433 -131.40 66.28 42.69
C SER A 433 -129.96 66.09 42.21
N GLY A 434 -129.79 65.39 41.08
CA GLY A 434 -128.47 65.07 40.51
C GLY A 434 -127.84 63.77 41.02
N SER A 435 -128.55 62.96 41.81
CA SER A 435 -128.11 61.61 42.16
C SER A 435 -128.17 60.67 40.94
N SER A 436 -127.18 59.78 40.84
CA SER A 436 -127.11 58.69 39.86
C SER A 436 -127.30 57.31 40.50
N ASP A 437 -127.63 57.27 41.80
CA ASP A 437 -127.81 56.01 42.53
C ASP A 437 -129.07 55.27 42.06
N ALA A 438 -128.99 53.95 41.98
CA ALA A 438 -130.16 53.11 41.75
C ALA A 438 -131.06 53.13 43.00
N VAL A 439 -132.25 53.75 42.88
CA VAL A 439 -133.26 53.71 43.94
C VAL A 439 -133.90 52.32 44.04
N ASN A 440 -134.11 51.84 45.27
CA ASN A 440 -134.72 50.53 45.51
C ASN A 440 -136.22 50.64 45.87
N GLY A 441 -136.95 49.53 45.76
CA GLY A 441 -138.41 49.51 45.90
C GLY A 441 -138.95 50.01 47.25
N GLY A 442 -138.18 49.87 48.33
CA GLY A 442 -138.57 50.38 49.65
C GLY A 442 -138.64 51.91 49.71
N GLN A 443 -137.85 52.59 48.87
CA GLN A 443 -137.80 54.05 48.84
C GLN A 443 -138.94 54.65 48.01
N ALA A 444 -139.29 54.00 46.89
CA ALA A 444 -140.46 54.36 46.09
C ALA A 444 -141.76 54.24 46.91
N PHE A 445 -141.88 53.16 47.70
CA PHE A 445 -142.97 52.92 48.64
C PHE A 445 -143.11 54.05 49.68
N ALA A 446 -141.99 54.48 50.29
CA ALA A 446 -141.98 55.55 51.29
C ALA A 446 -142.42 56.91 50.72
N PHE A 447 -142.07 57.22 49.47
CA PHE A 447 -142.50 58.44 48.79
C PHE A 447 -144.01 58.44 48.49
N GLY A 448 -144.56 57.31 48.02
CA GLY A 448 -146.01 57.17 47.79
C GLY A 448 -146.85 57.40 49.05
N GLN A 449 -146.39 56.84 50.18
CA GLN A 449 -147.05 57.01 51.48
C GLN A 449 -147.09 58.47 51.97
N SER A 450 -146.03 59.26 51.77
CA SER A 450 -146.02 60.67 52.20
C SER A 450 -146.94 61.55 51.35
N ALA A 451 -147.07 61.24 50.05
CA ALA A 451 -147.99 61.92 49.15
C ALA A 451 -149.46 61.71 49.55
N ALA A 452 -149.84 60.51 50.03
CA ALA A 452 -151.20 60.23 50.52
C ALA A 452 -151.59 61.12 51.71
N ALA A 453 -150.70 61.21 52.71
CA ALA A 453 -150.94 62.01 53.90
C ALA A 453 -151.15 63.50 53.59
N GLY A 454 -150.49 64.03 52.56
CA GLY A 454 -150.60 65.43 52.14
C GLY A 454 -151.96 65.84 51.58
N PHE A 455 -152.76 64.90 51.04
CA PHE A 455 -154.11 65.18 50.52
C PHE A 455 -155.20 65.16 51.60
N GLY A 456 -154.97 64.46 52.72
CA GLY A 456 -155.93 64.34 53.81
C GLY A 456 -157.26 63.68 53.40
N GLY A 457 -158.32 63.97 54.15
CA GLY A 457 -159.71 63.56 53.89
C GLY A 457 -160.04 62.05 54.03
N GLY A 458 -159.03 61.19 53.98
CA GLY A 458 -159.14 59.73 53.88
C GLY A 458 -158.26 59.10 52.78
N THR A 459 -157.42 59.90 52.11
CA THR A 459 -156.57 59.48 51.00
C THR A 459 -155.48 58.47 51.42
N ALA A 460 -155.26 57.43 50.61
CA ALA A 460 -154.28 56.37 50.85
C ALA A 460 -153.42 56.05 49.61
N PHE A 461 -152.25 55.39 49.79
CA PHE A 461 -151.40 54.92 48.69
C PHE A 461 -151.48 53.39 48.52
N ASN A 462 -151.65 52.94 47.29
CA ASN A 462 -151.71 51.53 46.93
C ASN A 462 -150.36 51.09 46.31
N PRO A 463 -149.59 50.21 46.99
CA PRO A 463 -148.24 49.83 46.55
C PRO A 463 -148.19 48.76 45.46
N LEU A 464 -149.31 48.09 45.13
CA LEU A 464 -149.35 47.15 44.00
C LEU A 464 -149.54 47.88 42.67
N THR A 465 -150.22 49.02 42.68
CA THR A 465 -150.48 49.87 41.50
C THR A 465 -149.61 51.14 41.47
N ASN A 466 -149.01 51.50 42.60
CA ASN A 466 -148.30 52.77 42.85
C ASN A 466 -149.19 54.01 42.62
N THR A 467 -150.43 53.98 43.09
CA THR A 467 -151.43 55.05 42.92
C THR A 467 -151.97 55.60 44.24
N LEU A 468 -152.54 56.81 44.21
CA LEU A 468 -153.24 57.43 45.34
C LEU A 468 -154.75 57.31 45.16
N ASP A 469 -155.42 56.72 46.15
CA ASP A 469 -156.87 56.59 46.22
C ASP A 469 -157.42 57.73 47.09
N VAL A 470 -158.00 58.76 46.45
CA VAL A 470 -158.37 60.05 47.09
C VAL A 470 -159.83 60.07 47.57
N ALA A 471 -160.06 60.56 48.78
CA ALA A 471 -161.40 60.75 49.34
C ALA A 471 -161.51 62.09 50.11
N ILE A 472 -162.37 63.01 49.63
CA ILE A 472 -162.66 64.31 50.26
C ILE A 472 -164.17 64.57 50.17
N THR A 473 -164.84 65.00 51.25
CA THR A 473 -166.32 65.05 51.30
C THR A 473 -166.83 66.40 51.79
N TYR A 474 -167.82 67.00 51.10
CA TYR A 474 -168.49 68.24 51.52
C TYR A 474 -169.99 68.19 51.19
N GLN A 475 -170.84 68.65 52.13
CA GLN A 475 -172.31 68.65 52.03
C GLN A 475 -172.97 67.31 51.62
N GLY A 476 -172.26 66.18 51.77
CA GLY A 476 -172.75 64.83 51.44
C GLY A 476 -172.33 64.30 50.07
N VAL A 477 -171.58 65.06 49.27
CA VAL A 477 -170.92 64.57 48.05
C VAL A 477 -169.45 64.33 48.34
N GLN A 478 -168.93 63.17 47.90
CA GLN A 478 -167.51 62.86 47.92
C GLN A 478 -166.89 63.18 46.55
N TYR A 479 -165.77 63.89 46.57
CA TYR A 479 -165.07 64.41 45.41
C TYR A 479 -163.75 63.65 45.23
N ALA A 480 -163.54 63.13 44.02
CA ALA A 480 -162.32 62.42 43.64
C ALA A 480 -161.10 63.35 43.41
N SER A 481 -161.26 64.67 43.58
CA SER A 481 -160.17 65.64 43.50
C SER A 481 -160.47 66.91 44.31
N ILE A 482 -159.40 67.60 44.74
CA ILE A 482 -159.49 68.91 45.40
C ILE A 482 -160.12 69.96 44.48
N GLN A 483 -159.87 69.89 43.16
CA GLN A 483 -160.44 70.83 42.19
C GLN A 483 -161.97 70.76 42.17
N ALA A 484 -162.53 69.54 42.06
CA ALA A 484 -163.98 69.33 42.02
C ALA A 484 -164.70 69.75 43.33
N PHE A 485 -163.96 69.82 44.45
CA PHE A 485 -164.44 70.39 45.71
C PHE A 485 -164.43 71.93 45.71
N LEU A 486 -163.37 72.56 45.17
CA LEU A 486 -163.23 74.02 45.16
C LEU A 486 -164.17 74.74 44.19
N ASP A 487 -164.49 74.11 43.05
CA ASP A 487 -165.32 74.73 41.99
C ASP A 487 -166.76 75.05 42.46
N ALA A 488 -167.22 74.46 43.57
CA ALA A 488 -168.59 74.59 44.08
C ALA A 488 -168.89 75.88 44.88
N LEU A 489 -167.94 76.82 45.03
CA LEU A 489 -167.96 77.82 46.11
C LEU A 489 -168.31 79.28 45.73
N SER A 490 -168.54 79.62 44.46
CA SER A 490 -168.15 80.94 43.91
C SER A 490 -169.21 81.92 43.31
N GLY A 491 -170.49 81.92 43.73
CA GLY A 491 -171.43 83.02 43.33
C GLY A 491 -172.93 82.84 43.67
N ALA A 492 -173.87 83.73 43.30
CA ALA A 492 -173.82 85.17 42.93
C ALA A 492 -175.25 85.73 42.64
N PRO A 493 -175.63 86.96 43.07
CA PRO A 493 -176.77 87.67 42.44
C PRO A 493 -176.60 89.20 42.21
N THR A 494 -177.14 89.70 41.08
CA THR A 494 -177.42 91.12 40.71
C THR A 494 -178.62 91.17 39.72
N GLY A 495 -179.05 92.32 39.17
CA GLY A 495 -180.10 92.35 38.11
C GLY A 495 -180.56 93.72 37.59
N GLY A 496 -181.40 93.75 36.53
CA GLY A 496 -182.03 95.00 36.03
C GLY A 496 -182.63 95.06 34.59
N GLY A 497 -183.50 94.14 34.16
CA GLY A 497 -184.50 94.37 33.07
C GLY A 497 -184.02 94.35 31.59
N GLU A 498 -184.88 94.54 30.56
CA GLU A 498 -186.36 94.36 30.45
C GLU A 498 -186.88 94.45 28.97
N VAL A 499 -187.39 93.34 28.38
CA VAL A 499 -188.40 93.27 27.29
C VAL A 499 -189.17 91.95 27.46
N GLY A 500 -190.48 91.91 27.26
CA GLY A 500 -191.29 90.70 27.43
C GLY A 500 -191.63 89.94 26.15
N VAL A 501 -191.32 88.63 26.11
CA VAL A 501 -191.99 87.60 25.29
C VAL A 501 -191.85 86.23 25.95
N ASP A 502 -193.00 85.60 26.19
CA ASP A 502 -193.29 84.17 26.46
C ASP A 502 -192.43 83.33 27.45
N GLY A 503 -193.12 82.58 28.32
CA GLY A 503 -192.57 81.46 29.11
C GLY A 503 -192.02 81.76 30.52
N GLN A 504 -192.54 81.03 31.52
CA GLN A 504 -191.90 80.71 32.82
C GLN A 504 -191.44 81.93 33.67
N ILE A 505 -192.27 82.64 34.46
CA ILE A 505 -193.29 82.22 35.45
C ILE A 505 -192.68 81.32 36.54
N ASP A 506 -192.71 81.59 37.85
CA ASP A 506 -193.10 82.77 38.68
C ASP A 506 -192.26 82.70 40.00
N ALA A 507 -191.82 83.78 40.66
CA ALA A 507 -192.54 84.76 41.50
C ALA A 507 -193.18 84.21 42.81
N GLY A 508 -193.33 85.05 43.86
CA GLY A 508 -194.37 84.79 44.89
C GLY A 508 -194.08 84.92 46.41
N ALA A 509 -193.49 86.02 46.90
CA ALA A 509 -193.70 86.50 48.28
C ALA A 509 -193.26 85.53 49.45
N PRO A 510 -193.80 85.57 50.70
CA PRO A 510 -193.04 86.24 51.76
C PRO A 510 -192.78 85.45 53.07
N ALA A 511 -191.76 85.94 53.80
CA ALA A 511 -191.60 85.91 55.25
C ALA A 511 -191.16 84.61 55.99
N ARG A 512 -190.25 84.85 56.96
CA ARG A 512 -189.90 84.04 58.17
C ARG A 512 -189.02 82.78 58.03
N ARG A 513 -188.23 82.62 59.10
CA ARG A 513 -187.77 81.40 59.80
C ARG A 513 -186.47 80.66 59.35
N ARG A 514 -185.48 80.82 60.25
CA ARG A 514 -184.94 79.77 61.15
C ARG A 514 -183.79 78.86 60.64
N THR A 515 -182.67 78.90 61.37
CA THR A 515 -181.61 77.86 61.56
C THR A 515 -180.92 77.22 60.35
N ARG A 516 -179.56 77.26 60.35
CA ARG A 516 -178.63 76.09 60.41
C ARG A 516 -177.20 76.64 60.66
N GLN A 517 -176.49 76.37 61.79
CA GLN A 517 -175.77 75.14 62.20
C GLN A 517 -174.54 74.88 61.28
N GLY A 518 -173.34 74.46 61.71
CA GLY A 518 -172.80 73.83 62.96
C GLY A 518 -171.96 72.59 62.55
N VAL A 519 -170.97 72.04 63.26
CA VAL A 519 -170.36 72.11 64.62
C VAL A 519 -168.89 71.64 64.44
N GLN A 520 -167.80 72.08 65.10
CA GLN A 520 -167.50 72.71 66.41
C GLN A 520 -167.14 71.76 67.59
N GLU A 521 -166.88 70.47 67.32
CA GLU A 521 -166.40 69.40 68.23
C GLU A 521 -165.54 68.41 67.38
N GLY A 522 -164.62 67.57 67.87
CA GLY A 522 -164.02 67.32 69.21
C GLY A 522 -162.59 66.75 69.01
N LEU A 523 -161.65 66.83 69.97
CA LEU A 523 -161.44 65.99 71.17
C LEU A 523 -160.79 64.60 70.94
N ASP A 524 -159.65 64.42 71.64
CA ASP A 524 -159.02 63.23 72.24
C ASP A 524 -158.47 62.01 71.43
N ALA A 525 -157.12 61.94 71.45
CA ALA A 525 -156.26 60.89 72.02
C ALA A 525 -156.23 59.43 71.47
N GLY A 526 -155.00 58.90 71.31
CA GLY A 526 -154.74 57.45 71.14
C GLY A 526 -153.26 57.02 70.95
N VAL A 527 -152.64 56.47 72.01
CA VAL A 527 -151.70 55.31 72.07
C VAL A 527 -150.81 55.03 70.81
N LEU A 528 -149.48 55.26 70.79
CA LEU A 528 -148.33 54.67 71.53
C LEU A 528 -147.78 53.34 70.94
N ASP A 529 -146.56 53.42 70.36
CA ASP A 529 -145.60 52.35 70.00
C ASP A 529 -144.20 53.06 69.99
N ALA A 530 -143.06 52.67 70.60
CA ALA A 530 -142.40 51.38 70.88
C ALA A 530 -141.71 50.78 69.62
N LEU A 531 -140.49 50.20 69.61
CA LEU A 531 -139.35 50.00 70.56
C LEU A 531 -138.02 50.42 69.84
N ILE A 532 -136.82 50.66 70.42
CA ILE A 532 -136.00 49.95 71.44
C ILE A 532 -135.51 48.56 70.88
N SER A 533 -134.25 48.09 70.98
CA SER A 533 -133.07 48.42 71.81
C SER A 533 -131.74 47.96 71.15
N ASP A 534 -130.59 48.35 71.75
CA ASP A 534 -129.25 47.67 71.82
C ASP A 534 -128.49 47.28 70.52
N GLY A 535 -127.16 47.06 70.52
CA GLY A 535 -126.12 47.13 71.55
C GLY A 535 -124.74 47.45 70.92
N ASP A 536 -123.69 47.89 71.63
CA ASP A 536 -122.91 47.19 72.67
C ASP A 536 -122.17 45.92 72.13
N ILE A 537 -120.88 45.64 72.43
CA ILE A 537 -119.94 46.24 73.40
C ILE A 537 -118.45 45.87 73.12
N GLN A 538 -117.49 46.63 73.69
CA GLN A 538 -116.05 46.34 74.00
C GLN A 538 -115.13 45.52 73.06
N GLY A 539 -113.82 45.84 73.11
CA GLY A 539 -112.91 44.86 73.74
C GLY A 539 -111.57 44.49 73.07
N VAL A 540 -110.53 45.28 73.36
CA VAL A 540 -109.13 44.87 73.65
C VAL A 540 -108.67 43.44 73.28
N GLY A 541 -107.69 43.33 72.37
CA GLY A 541 -106.91 42.10 72.15
C GLY A 541 -105.48 42.42 71.66
N GLN A 542 -104.46 41.80 72.27
CA GLN A 542 -103.05 41.99 71.90
C GLN A 542 -102.55 40.93 70.90
N ARG A 543 -101.41 41.29 70.28
CA ARG A 543 -100.23 40.45 69.94
C ARG A 543 -100.14 39.74 68.58
N VAL A 544 -98.95 39.92 68.01
CA VAL A 544 -98.10 38.96 67.26
C VAL A 544 -98.30 38.79 65.76
N GLU A 545 -97.15 38.90 65.08
CA GLU A 545 -96.76 38.43 63.74
C GLU A 545 -97.29 39.09 62.45
N ARG A 546 -96.35 39.17 61.49
CA ARG A 546 -96.47 39.40 60.04
C ARG A 546 -96.99 40.79 59.62
N GLY A 547 -96.46 41.44 58.59
CA GLY A 547 -95.32 41.07 57.72
C GLY A 547 -95.63 41.36 56.25
N ALA A 548 -95.15 42.49 55.74
CA ALA A 548 -95.19 42.93 54.34
C ALA A 548 -93.96 43.85 54.15
N ALA A 549 -93.07 43.59 53.19
CA ALA A 549 -93.15 43.98 51.76
C ALA A 549 -92.88 45.49 51.55
N ALA A 550 -92.24 45.95 50.48
CA ALA A 550 -91.85 45.34 49.18
C ALA A 550 -90.45 45.92 48.78
N GLU A 551 -89.63 45.40 47.86
CA GLU A 551 -89.77 44.41 46.75
C GLU A 551 -91.08 44.49 45.94
#